data_AF-A0A7C4N0K2-F1
#
_entry.id   AF-A0A7C4N0K2-F1
#
_cell.length_a   1.000
_cell.length_b   1.000
_cell.length_c   1.000
_cell.angle_alpha   90.00
_cell.angle_beta   90.00
_cell.angle_gamma   90.00
#
_symmetry.space_group_name_H-M   'P 1'
#
loop_
_entity.id
_entity.type
_entity.pdbx_description
1 polymer ?
#
loop_
_entity_poly.entity_id
_entity_poly.type
_entity_poly.pdbx_seq_one_letter_code
_entity_poly.pdbx_strand_id
1 'polypeptide(L)' 'MFGDKIKISKELMARIKEVSEKAGYSSVQEFVEAALEREVERIAGSNPGSSEEAVKKQLQGLGYID' A
#
# COMPACT_ATOMS: atom_id res chain seq x y z
N MET A 1 -23.54 5.66 -2.38
CA MET A 1 -22.07 5.73 -2.38
C MET A 1 -21.68 7.11 -1.88
N PHE A 2 -21.58 7.30 -0.57
CA PHE A 2 -21.13 8.56 0.03
C PHE A 2 -19.97 8.21 0.96
N GLY A 3 -18.75 8.39 0.46
CA GLY A 3 -17.54 8.41 1.26
C GLY A 3 -17.08 9.86 1.48
N ASP A 4 -16.15 10.05 2.41
CA ASP A 4 -15.55 11.34 2.67
C ASP A 4 -14.71 11.83 1.48
N LYS A 5 -14.75 13.14 1.21
CA LYS A 5 -14.02 13.77 0.10
C LYS A 5 -12.72 14.39 0.58
N ILE A 6 -11.60 13.91 0.04
CA ILE A 6 -10.27 14.49 0.27
C ILE A 6 -9.88 15.33 -0.95
N LYS A 7 -9.39 16.55 -0.72
CA LYS A 7 -8.86 17.39 -1.81
C LYS A 7 -7.44 16.96 -2.17
N ILE A 8 -7.20 16.79 -3.46
CA ILE A 8 -5.88 16.49 -4.05
C ILE A 8 -5.54 17.63 -5.02
N SER A 9 -4.28 18.07 -5.05
CA SER A 9 -3.85 19.10 -6.02
C SER A 9 -4.01 18.59 -7.46
N LYS A 10 -4.24 19.51 -8.40
CA LYS A 10 -4.45 19.14 -9.80
C LYS A 10 -3.23 18.44 -10.40
N GLU A 11 -2.04 18.92 -10.02
CA GLU A 11 -0.75 18.37 -10.47
C GLU A 11 -0.57 16.94 -9.96
N LEU A 12 -0.90 16.68 -8.70
CA LEU A 12 -0.80 15.34 -8.12
C LEU A 12 -1.85 14.40 -8.74
N MET A 13 -3.09 14.87 -8.95
CA MET A 13 -4.13 14.07 -9.58
C MET A 13 -3.77 13.65 -11.01
N ALA A 14 -3.08 14.51 -11.77
CA ALA A 14 -2.60 14.15 -13.11
C ALA A 14 -1.58 13.02 -13.08
N ARG A 15 -0.62 13.06 -12.13
CA ARG A 15 0.36 12.00 -11.93
C ARG A 15 -0.27 10.70 -11.46
N ILE A 16 -1.25 10.79 -10.54
CA ILE A 16 -1.99 9.63 -10.05
C ILE A 16 -2.68 8.90 -11.22
N LYS A 17 -3.33 9.63 -12.12
CA LYS A 17 -3.96 9.04 -13.32
C LYS A 17 -2.94 8.27 -14.16
N GLU A 18 -1.86 8.93 -14.54
CA GLU A 18 -0.81 8.34 -15.36
C GLU A 18 -0.21 7.08 -14.72
N VAL A 19 0.07 7.12 -13.41
CA VAL A 19 0.63 5.99 -12.68
C VAL A 19 -0.39 4.85 -12.55
N SER A 20 -1.66 5.17 -12.26
CA SER A 20 -2.72 4.16 -12.11
C SER A 20 -2.94 3.36 -13.40
N GLU A 21 -2.92 4.03 -14.56
CA GLU A 21 -3.03 3.38 -15.87
C GLU A 21 -1.79 2.53 -16.17
N LYS A 22 -0.58 3.07 -15.94
CA LYS A 22 0.68 2.33 -16.14
C LYS A 22 0.79 1.09 -15.26
N ALA A 23 0.24 1.15 -14.05
CA ALA A 23 0.23 0.03 -13.11
C ALA A 23 -0.93 -0.97 -13.36
N GLY A 24 -1.78 -0.73 -14.36
CA GLY A 24 -2.84 -1.66 -14.78
C GLY A 24 -4.07 -1.66 -13.89
N TYR A 25 -4.30 -0.59 -13.11
CA TYR A 25 -5.51 -0.46 -12.28
C TYR A 25 -6.73 -0.16 -13.14
N SER A 26 -7.90 -0.67 -12.72
CA SER A 26 -9.16 -0.46 -13.46
C SER A 26 -9.70 0.95 -13.27
N SER A 27 -9.30 1.64 -12.19
CA SER A 27 -9.64 3.04 -11.95
C SER A 27 -8.64 3.72 -11.02
N VAL A 28 -8.62 5.06 -11.06
CA VAL A 28 -7.88 5.88 -10.10
C VAL A 28 -8.36 5.63 -8.66
N GLN A 29 -9.67 5.43 -8.48
CA GLN A 29 -10.25 5.21 -7.16
C GLN A 29 -9.66 3.96 -6.51
N GLU A 30 -9.64 2.84 -7.24
CA GLU A 30 -9.03 1.57 -6.81
C GLU A 30 -7.55 1.75 -6.44
N PHE A 31 -6.79 2.45 -7.29
CA PHE A 31 -5.37 2.73 -7.02
C PHE A 31 -5.17 3.54 -5.72
N VAL A 32 -5.96 4.59 -5.52
CA VAL A 32 -5.84 5.47 -4.35
C VAL A 32 -6.28 4.74 -3.08
N GLU A 33 -7.38 3.99 -3.12
CA GLU A 33 -7.86 3.19 -1.98
C GLU A 33 -6.81 2.16 -1.57
N ALA A 34 -6.31 1.34 -2.50
CA ALA A 34 -5.28 0.35 -2.20
C ALA A 34 -3.97 0.96 -1.68
N ALA A 35 -3.58 2.14 -2.19
CA ALA A 35 -2.40 2.85 -1.71
C ALA A 35 -2.58 3.38 -0.28
N LEU A 36 -3.76 3.92 0.03
CA LEU A 36 -4.10 4.43 1.37
C LEU A 36 -4.26 3.28 2.37
N GLU A 37 -4.92 2.18 2.01
CA GLU A 37 -5.04 0.98 2.86
C GLU A 37 -3.66 0.46 3.26
N ARG A 38 -2.77 0.29 2.28
CA ARG A 38 -1.37 -0.14 2.54
C ARG A 38 -0.65 0.78 3.51
N GLU A 39 -0.83 2.10 3.36
CA GLU A 39 -0.18 3.08 4.22
C GLU A 39 -0.76 3.09 5.64
N VAL A 40 -2.09 2.92 5.77
CA VAL A 40 -2.77 2.76 7.06
C VAL A 40 -2.27 1.51 7.77
N GLU A 41 -2.20 0.35 7.09
CA GLU A 41 -1.68 -0.89 7.66
C GLU A 41 -0.22 -0.77 8.10
N ARG A 42 0.61 -0.11 7.28
CA ARG A 42 2.02 0.14 7.56
C ARG A 42 2.20 0.97 8.84
N ILE A 43 1.38 2.00 9.04
CA ILE A 43 1.47 2.89 10.21
C ILE A 43 0.80 2.26 11.45
N ALA A 44 -0.32 1.56 11.27
CA ALA A 44 -1.04 0.90 12.34
C ALA A 44 -0.31 -0.32 12.92
N GLY A 45 0.84 -0.70 12.35
CA GLY A 45 1.60 -1.87 12.78
C GLY A 45 0.86 -3.19 12.55
N SER A 46 -0.20 -3.18 11.75
CA SER A 46 -1.05 -4.34 11.46
C SER A 46 -0.49 -5.23 10.35
N ASN A 47 0.79 -5.06 10.01
CA ASN A 47 1.48 -5.91 9.08
C ASN A 47 2.25 -7.01 9.83
N PRO A 48 1.68 -8.20 10.05
CA PRO A 48 2.37 -9.32 10.70
C PRO A 48 3.58 -9.83 9.89
N GLY A 49 3.80 -9.36 8.66
CA GLY A 49 4.87 -9.81 7.76
C GLY A 49 6.03 -8.83 7.56
N SER A 50 6.02 -7.64 8.16
CA SER A 50 7.10 -6.63 7.96
C SER A 50 7.77 -6.12 9.23
N SER A 51 7.51 -6.74 10.39
CA SER A 51 8.50 -6.65 11.47
C SER A 51 9.71 -7.48 11.04
N GLU A 52 10.92 -6.95 11.16
CA GLU A 52 12.17 -7.68 10.95
C GLU A 52 12.18 -9.01 11.71
N GLU A 53 11.45 -9.10 12.83
CA GLU A 53 11.29 -10.30 13.63
C GLU A 53 10.45 -11.39 12.95
N ALA A 54 9.42 -11.02 12.17
CA ALA A 54 8.61 -11.97 11.41
C ALA A 54 9.41 -12.55 10.23
N VAL A 55 10.16 -11.69 9.53
CA VAL A 55 11.08 -12.10 8.47
C VAL A 55 12.21 -12.97 9.04
N LYS A 56 12.79 -12.60 10.19
CA LYS A 56 13.79 -13.42 10.90
C LYS A 56 13.24 -14.79 11.27
N LYS A 57 12.04 -14.88 11.85
CA LYS A 57 11.42 -16.16 12.22
C LYS A 57 11.16 -17.04 10.99
N GLN A 58 10.71 -16.45 9.88
CA GLN A 58 10.50 -17.20 8.65
C GLN A 58 11.81 -17.70 8.05
N LEU A 59 12.86 -16.88 8.05
CA LEU A 59 14.20 -17.26 7.58
C LEU A 59 14.86 -18.29 8.50
N GLN A 60 14.67 -18.21 9.83
CA GLN A 60 15.10 -19.22 10.80
C GLN A 60 14.39 -20.56 10.56
N GLY A 61 13.07 -20.55 10.35
CA GLY A 61 12.29 -21.76 10.05
C GLY A 61 12.66 -22.44 8.72
N LEU A 62 13.29 -21.69 7.81
CA LEU A 62 13.81 -22.18 6.53
C LEU A 62 15.32 -22.49 6.57
N GLY A 63 16.00 -22.27 7.70
CA GLY A 63 17.42 -22.62 7.90
C GLY A 63 18.43 -21.65 7.26
N TYR A 64 18.04 -20.42 6.95
CA TYR A 64 18.93 -19.43 6.33
C TYR A 64 19.76 -18.63 7.34
N ILE A 65 19.38 -18.66 8.62
CA ILE A 65 20.02 -17.95 9.72
C ILE A 65 19.80 -18.75 11.00
N ASP A 66 20.82 -18.80 11.85
CA ASP A 66 20.78 -19.35 13.22
C ASP A 66 20.43 -18.24 14.23
#